data_AF-A0A348ZVB7-F1
#
_entry.id   AF-A0A348ZVB7-F1
#
_cell.length_a   1.000
_cell.length_b   1.000
_cell.length_c   1.000
_cell.angle_alpha   90.00
_cell.angle_beta   90.00
_cell.angle_gamma   90.00
#
_symmetry.space_group_name_H-M   'P 1'
#
loop_
_entity.id
_entity.type
_entity.pdbx_description
1 polymer ?
#
loop_
_entity_poly.entity_id
_entity_poly.type
_entity_poly.pdbx_seq_one_letter_code
_entity_poly.pdbx_strand_id
1 'polypeptide(L)'
;MAKSRLYIDKRYFTGKAMKWVSFETSPNLQATRSDIYGRCVPCITSLYEQLKEGRKDIELGLAFSCWKVVVVLESMEECIRLLEEFERRFLDDRTLKGRFGSVDETKNTRVLVINATTERDRDRLYAELQECAKMINPTAPVFFHRGCAELYHAILGDWRRWKRREAIRKPEEIPALMDRIRKMLYWEKE
;
A
#
# COMPACT_ATOMS: atom_id res chain seq x y z
N MET A 1 26.02 -16.36 7.71
CA MET A 1 24.82 -15.73 7.10
C MET A 1 24.48 -14.50 7.91
N ALA A 2 24.47 -13.31 7.31
CA ALA A 2 24.01 -12.10 7.99
C ALA A 2 22.53 -12.30 8.37
N LYS A 3 22.15 -11.88 9.57
CA LYS A 3 20.76 -11.96 10.04
C LYS A 3 19.93 -10.95 9.23
N SER A 4 18.88 -11.41 8.56
CA SER A 4 17.95 -10.50 7.87
C SER A 4 17.37 -9.48 8.86
N ARG A 5 17.38 -8.23 8.42
CA ARG A 5 16.82 -7.03 9.04
C ARG A 5 15.37 -6.82 8.66
N LEU A 6 14.84 -7.59 7.71
CA LEU A 6 13.42 -7.61 7.36
C LEU A 6 12.69 -8.71 8.13
N TYR A 7 11.73 -8.29 8.94
CA TYR A 7 10.80 -9.19 9.61
C TYR A 7 9.64 -9.49 8.67
N ILE A 8 9.53 -10.74 8.26
CA ILE A 8 8.37 -11.27 7.53
C ILE A 8 7.42 -11.91 8.54
N ASP A 9 6.11 -11.66 8.39
CA ASP A 9 5.10 -12.26 9.26
C ASP A 9 5.23 -13.79 9.31
N LYS A 10 5.33 -14.33 10.53
CA LYS A 10 5.56 -15.75 10.80
C LYS A 10 4.57 -16.68 10.10
N ARG A 11 3.36 -16.20 9.80
CA ARG A 11 2.32 -16.97 9.10
C ARG A 11 2.73 -17.42 7.70
N TYR A 12 3.68 -16.73 7.06
CA TYR A 12 4.26 -17.19 5.80
C TYR A 12 4.95 -18.56 5.97
N PHE A 13 5.67 -18.75 7.07
CA PHE A 13 6.47 -19.96 7.31
C PHE A 13 5.66 -21.13 7.89
N THR A 14 4.40 -20.93 8.27
CA THR A 14 3.57 -21.98 8.86
C THR A 14 2.68 -22.71 7.85
N GLY A 15 2.88 -22.47 6.55
CA GLY A 15 2.07 -23.08 5.47
C GLY A 15 0.61 -22.61 5.44
N LYS A 16 0.18 -21.77 6.39
CA LYS A 16 -1.11 -21.07 6.40
C LYS A 16 -1.02 -19.83 5.51
N ALA A 17 -0.58 -20.02 4.27
CA ALA A 17 -0.34 -18.93 3.33
C ALA A 17 -1.60 -18.08 3.19
N MET A 18 -1.53 -16.84 3.67
CA MET A 18 -2.57 -15.85 3.51
C MET A 18 -2.47 -15.23 2.12
N LYS A 19 -3.60 -14.72 1.61
CA LYS A 19 -3.67 -13.77 0.49
C LYS A 19 -2.62 -12.65 0.55
N TRP A 20 -2.28 -12.18 1.75
CA TRP A 20 -1.28 -11.15 1.97
C TRP A 20 -0.37 -11.46 3.16
N VAL A 21 0.93 -11.32 2.94
CA VAL A 21 1.98 -11.41 3.95
C VAL A 21 2.58 -10.03 4.16
N SER A 22 2.68 -9.57 5.41
CA SER A 22 3.30 -8.29 5.75
C SER A 22 4.78 -8.47 6.05
N PHE A 23 5.57 -7.44 5.74
CA PHE A 23 6.97 -7.37 6.13
C PHE A 23 7.34 -5.95 6.56
N GLU A 24 8.31 -5.82 7.46
CA GLU A 24 8.92 -4.52 7.79
C GLU A 24 10.29 -4.68 8.47
N THR A 25 11.05 -3.59 8.59
CA THR A 25 12.33 -3.58 9.32
C THR A 25 12.19 -3.57 10.85
N SER A 26 11.04 -3.16 11.37
CA SER A 26 10.77 -3.17 12.80
C SER A 26 10.18 -4.53 13.24
N PRO A 27 10.55 -5.07 14.40
CA PRO A 27 9.88 -6.27 14.88
C PRO A 27 8.41 -5.97 15.21
N ASN A 28 7.55 -6.98 15.07
CA ASN A 28 6.14 -6.96 15.52
C ASN A 28 5.20 -5.95 14.83
N LEU A 29 5.47 -5.53 13.59
CA LEU A 29 4.57 -4.65 12.82
C LEU A 29 4.37 -3.26 13.49
N GLN A 30 5.33 -2.79 14.27
CA GLN A 30 5.24 -1.54 15.04
C GLN A 30 5.06 -0.31 14.13
N ALA A 31 5.88 -0.19 13.08
CA ALA A 31 5.81 0.93 12.15
C ALA A 31 4.51 0.89 11.33
N THR A 32 4.03 -0.31 11.01
CA THR A 32 2.74 -0.51 10.35
C THR A 32 1.56 -0.13 11.25
N ARG A 33 1.55 -0.56 12.51
CA ARG A 33 0.51 -0.20 13.50
C ARG A 33 0.48 1.30 13.76
N SER A 34 1.64 1.92 13.90
CA SER A 34 1.75 3.38 14.07
C SER A 34 1.12 4.13 12.89
N ASP A 35 1.36 3.70 11.64
CA ASP A 35 0.73 4.31 10.47
C ASP A 35 -0.79 4.11 10.43
N ILE A 36 -1.28 2.93 10.82
CA ILE A 36 -2.73 2.65 10.81
C ILE A 36 -3.46 3.66 11.70
N TYR A 37 -3.02 3.81 12.95
CA TYR A 37 -3.70 4.68 13.92
C TYR A 37 -3.31 6.16 13.77
N GLY A 38 -2.07 6.45 13.38
CA GLY A 38 -1.58 7.82 13.26
C GLY A 38 -1.83 8.49 11.91
N ARG A 39 -2.12 7.71 10.85
CA ARG A 39 -2.31 8.24 9.49
C ARG A 39 -3.58 7.71 8.84
N CYS A 40 -3.74 6.40 8.73
CA CYS A 40 -4.81 5.80 7.92
C CYS A 40 -6.20 6.06 8.52
N VAL A 41 -6.40 5.77 9.81
CA VAL A 41 -7.67 6.01 10.51
C VAL A 41 -8.05 7.49 10.44
N PRO A 42 -7.17 8.46 10.82
CA PRO A 42 -7.47 9.88 10.66
C PRO A 42 -7.83 10.31 9.23
N CYS A 43 -7.17 9.77 8.20
CA CYS A 43 -7.50 10.08 6.81
C CYS A 43 -8.90 9.59 6.42
N ILE A 44 -9.24 8.36 6.80
CA ILE A 44 -10.52 7.75 6.48
C ILE A 44 -11.64 8.47 7.24
N THR A 45 -11.43 8.79 8.51
CA THR A 45 -12.36 9.60 9.32
C THR A 45 -12.56 10.99 8.70
N SER A 46 -11.48 11.66 8.29
CA SER A 46 -11.59 12.97 7.64
C SER A 46 -12.39 12.91 6.34
N LEU A 47 -12.18 11.88 5.50
CA LEU A 47 -13.00 11.67 4.30
C LEU A 47 -14.47 11.47 4.67
N TYR A 48 -14.76 10.62 5.66
CA TYR A 48 -16.13 10.35 6.10
C TYR A 48 -16.87 11.62 6.55
N GLU A 49 -16.24 12.43 7.39
CA GLU A 49 -16.85 13.68 7.87
C GLU A 49 -17.05 14.69 6.74
N GLN A 50 -16.07 14.84 5.83
CA GLN A 50 -16.23 15.71 4.65
C GLN A 50 -17.41 15.30 3.76
N LEU A 51 -17.63 14.00 3.58
CA LEU A 51 -18.77 13.47 2.82
C LEU A 51 -20.10 13.68 3.57
N LYS A 52 -20.11 13.45 4.88
CA LYS A 52 -21.27 13.66 5.74
C LYS A 52 -21.72 15.12 5.80
N GLU A 53 -20.77 16.06 5.74
CA GLU A 53 -21.04 17.50 5.63
C GLU A 53 -21.60 17.91 4.25
N GLY A 54 -21.64 17.00 3.27
CA GLY A 54 -22.14 17.28 1.92
C GLY A 54 -21.19 18.16 1.09
N ARG A 55 -19.88 18.11 1.38
CA ARG A 55 -18.90 18.89 0.61
C ARG A 55 -18.86 18.45 -0.86
N LYS A 56 -18.69 19.42 -1.75
CA LYS A 56 -18.54 19.19 -3.20
C LYS A 56 -17.09 18.89 -3.59
N ASP A 57 -16.15 19.21 -2.71
CA ASP A 57 -14.73 18.98 -2.85
C ASP A 57 -14.16 18.28 -1.61
N ILE A 58 -13.15 17.45 -1.84
CA ILE A 58 -12.47 16.68 -0.81
C ILE A 58 -11.05 17.23 -0.66
N GLU A 59 -10.70 17.61 0.56
CA GLU A 59 -9.34 17.88 0.97
C GLU A 59 -8.65 16.55 1.32
N LEU A 60 -7.69 16.16 0.49
CA LEU A 60 -7.05 14.85 0.55
C LEU A 60 -6.06 14.68 1.70
N GLY A 61 -5.54 15.77 2.28
CA GLY A 61 -4.59 15.72 3.40
C GLY A 61 -3.41 14.76 3.16
N LEU A 62 -3.18 13.83 4.09
CA LEU A 62 -2.10 12.84 3.98
C LEU A 62 -2.34 11.82 2.85
N ALA A 63 -3.58 11.62 2.38
CA ALA A 63 -3.85 10.75 1.23
C ALA A 63 -3.17 11.29 -0.05
N PHE A 64 -2.97 12.61 -0.13
CA PHE A 64 -2.21 13.27 -1.20
C PHE A 64 -0.70 13.15 -1.07
N SER A 65 -0.15 12.48 -0.05
CA SER A 65 1.29 12.15 -0.01
C SER A 65 1.55 10.69 0.34
N CYS A 66 0.48 9.89 0.48
CA CYS A 66 0.56 8.46 0.68
C CYS A 66 0.78 7.76 -0.67
N TRP A 67 1.83 6.96 -0.75
CA TRP A 67 2.24 6.27 -1.98
C TRP A 67 2.46 4.79 -1.72
N LYS A 68 2.27 4.01 -2.78
CA LYS A 68 2.63 2.60 -2.87
C LYS A 68 3.49 2.41 -4.11
N VAL A 69 4.66 1.80 -3.95
CA VAL A 69 5.46 1.30 -5.06
C VAL A 69 5.21 -0.19 -5.17
N VAL A 70 4.96 -0.67 -6.38
CA VAL A 70 4.41 -1.98 -6.67
C VAL A 70 5.29 -2.70 -7.67
N VAL A 71 5.59 -3.97 -7.39
CA VAL A 71 6.23 -4.90 -8.32
C VAL A 71 5.29 -6.09 -8.52
N VAL A 72 5.04 -6.47 -9.78
CA VAL A 72 4.26 -7.67 -10.12
C VAL A 72 5.23 -8.79 -10.49
N LEU A 73 5.11 -9.91 -9.81
CA LEU A 73 6.01 -11.07 -9.85
C LEU A 73 5.18 -12.34 -10.08
N GLU A 74 5.83 -13.47 -10.33
CA GLU A 74 5.18 -14.74 -10.68
C GLU A 74 4.97 -15.66 -9.48
N SER A 75 5.62 -15.39 -8.35
CA SER A 75 5.55 -16.27 -7.19
C SER A 75 5.84 -15.57 -5.86
N MET A 76 5.57 -16.25 -4.75
CA MET A 76 5.93 -15.74 -3.42
C MET A 76 7.45 -15.75 -3.24
N GLU A 77 8.11 -16.75 -3.82
CA GLU A 77 9.57 -16.92 -3.82
C GLU A 77 10.27 -15.76 -4.53
N GLU A 78 9.72 -15.28 -5.64
CA GLU A 78 10.23 -14.07 -6.30
C GLU A 78 10.09 -12.82 -5.42
N CYS A 79 8.97 -12.68 -4.69
CA CYS A 79 8.81 -11.58 -3.74
C CYS A 79 9.88 -11.63 -2.65
N ILE A 80 10.18 -12.82 -2.12
CA ILE A 80 11.24 -13.01 -1.12
C ILE A 80 12.61 -12.66 -1.69
N ARG A 81 12.97 -13.22 -2.85
CA ARG A 81 14.27 -12.94 -3.50
C ARG A 81 14.44 -11.45 -3.81
N LEU A 82 13.38 -10.77 -4.22
CA LEU A 82 13.42 -9.32 -4.44
C LEU A 82 13.65 -8.56 -3.13
N LEU A 83 12.98 -8.94 -2.05
CA LEU A 83 13.19 -8.35 -0.72
C LEU A 83 14.62 -8.58 -0.20
N GLU A 84 15.18 -9.78 -0.39
CA GLU A 84 16.57 -10.10 -0.05
C GLU A 84 17.56 -9.26 -0.86
N GLU A 85 17.32 -9.10 -2.16
CA GLU A 85 18.17 -8.28 -3.03
C GLU A 85 18.09 -6.79 -2.66
N PHE A 86 16.88 -6.30 -2.35
CA PHE A 86 16.69 -4.95 -1.85
C PHE A 86 17.39 -4.75 -0.50
N GLU A 87 17.26 -5.71 0.41
CA GLU A 87 17.92 -5.71 1.70
C GLU A 87 19.44 -5.57 1.55
N ARG A 88 20.02 -6.39 0.67
CA ARG A 88 21.47 -6.45 0.44
C ARG A 88 22.04 -5.18 -0.17
N ARG A 89 21.30 -4.53 -1.07
CA ARG A 89 21.83 -3.41 -1.89
C ARG A 89 21.43 -2.04 -1.40
N PHE A 90 20.27 -1.92 -0.77
CA PHE A 90 19.62 -0.63 -0.61
C PHE A 90 19.14 -0.37 0.82
N LEU A 91 18.86 -1.38 1.64
CA LEU A 91 18.14 -1.13 2.89
C LEU A 91 18.82 -0.13 3.83
N ASP A 92 20.15 -0.15 3.92
CA ASP A 92 20.94 0.72 4.81
C ASP A 92 20.24 0.91 6.17
N ASP A 93 20.16 2.11 6.72
CA ASP A 93 19.45 2.37 7.99
C ASP A 93 17.99 2.79 7.81
N ARG A 94 17.39 2.46 6.66
CA ARG A 94 16.03 2.88 6.33
C ARG A 94 14.99 1.94 6.91
N THR A 95 13.83 2.50 7.19
CA THR A 95 12.64 1.71 7.48
C THR A 95 11.96 1.31 6.18
N LEU A 96 11.82 0.01 5.97
CA LEU A 96 11.04 -0.55 4.87
C LEU A 96 9.80 -1.23 5.45
N LYS A 97 8.65 -1.04 4.82
CA LYS A 97 7.42 -1.73 5.22
C LYS A 97 6.47 -1.92 4.05
N GLY A 98 5.77 -3.03 4.06
CA GLY A 98 4.91 -3.39 2.95
C GLY A 98 4.23 -4.73 3.12
N ARG A 99 3.71 -5.23 2.01
CA ARG A 99 3.08 -6.53 1.93
C ARG A 99 3.28 -7.15 0.57
N PHE A 100 3.26 -8.48 0.51
CA PHE A 100 3.24 -9.22 -0.74
C PHE A 100 2.19 -10.33 -0.74
N GLY A 101 1.72 -10.68 -1.92
CA GLY A 101 0.71 -11.73 -2.11
C GLY A 101 -0.24 -11.45 -3.25
N SER A 102 -1.44 -12.03 -3.18
CA SER A 102 -2.52 -11.82 -4.14
C SER A 102 -3.87 -11.85 -3.43
N VAL A 103 -4.79 -10.98 -3.83
CA VAL A 103 -6.20 -11.05 -3.39
C VAL A 103 -6.90 -12.27 -3.99
N ASP A 104 -6.43 -12.71 -5.16
CA ASP A 104 -6.97 -13.81 -5.94
C ASP A 104 -5.90 -14.91 -6.07
N GLU A 105 -6.12 -16.01 -5.35
CA GLU A 105 -5.20 -17.14 -5.29
C GLU A 105 -5.18 -17.96 -6.59
N THR A 106 -6.19 -17.77 -7.46
CA THR A 106 -6.25 -18.45 -8.77
C THR A 106 -5.33 -17.81 -9.81
N LYS A 107 -4.85 -16.59 -9.55
CA LYS A 107 -3.88 -15.93 -10.43
C LYS A 107 -2.47 -16.46 -10.18
N ASN A 108 -1.70 -16.59 -11.26
CA ASN A 108 -0.29 -16.96 -11.20
C ASN A 108 0.63 -15.77 -10.89
N THR A 109 0.08 -14.59 -10.60
CA THR A 109 0.87 -13.41 -10.26
C THR A 109 0.80 -13.12 -8.76
N ARG A 110 1.90 -12.66 -8.20
CA ARG A 110 1.99 -12.06 -6.86
C ARG A 110 2.39 -10.61 -7.00
N VAL A 111 2.03 -9.82 -6.01
CA VAL A 111 2.29 -8.39 -6.00
C VAL A 111 3.06 -8.06 -4.74
N LEU A 112 4.22 -7.43 -4.87
CA LEU A 112 4.95 -6.80 -3.78
C LEU A 112 4.58 -5.32 -3.73
N VAL A 113 4.16 -4.84 -2.56
CA VAL A 113 3.75 -3.46 -2.32
C VAL A 113 4.59 -2.87 -1.20
N ILE A 114 5.29 -1.78 -1.47
CA ILE A 114 6.08 -1.03 -0.48
C ILE A 114 5.43 0.34 -0.27
N ASN A 115 5.24 0.72 0.99
CA ASN A 115 4.63 2.01 1.33
C ASN A 115 5.69 3.12 1.32
N ALA A 116 5.34 4.27 0.75
CA ALA A 116 6.17 5.47 0.76
C ALA A 116 5.33 6.68 1.22
N THR A 117 5.95 7.62 1.93
CA THR A 117 5.23 8.76 2.56
C THR A 117 5.53 10.12 1.94
N THR A 118 6.48 10.17 1.00
CA THR A 118 6.84 11.35 0.22
C THR A 118 7.10 10.98 -1.23
N GLU A 119 7.05 11.96 -2.13
CA GLU A 119 7.37 11.75 -3.55
C GLU A 119 8.84 11.38 -3.76
N ARG A 120 9.75 12.01 -3.01
CA ARG A 120 11.18 11.68 -3.03
C ARG A 120 11.44 10.22 -2.63
N ASP A 121 10.78 9.76 -1.57
CA ASP A 121 10.89 8.39 -1.09
C ASP A 121 10.28 7.40 -2.10
N ARG A 122 9.12 7.72 -2.68
CA ARG A 122 8.50 6.97 -3.78
C ARG A 122 9.44 6.83 -4.97
N ASP A 123 10.02 7.93 -5.46
CA ASP A 123 10.87 7.93 -6.67
C ASP A 123 12.15 7.14 -6.44
N ARG A 124 12.73 7.28 -5.24
CA ARG A 124 13.89 6.49 -4.83
C ARG A 124 13.54 5.00 -4.78
N LEU A 125 12.48 4.62 -4.07
CA LEU A 125 12.02 3.23 -3.99
C LEU A 125 11.68 2.67 -5.36
N TYR A 126 11.09 3.46 -6.24
CA TYR A 126 10.79 3.07 -7.61
C TYR A 126 12.05 2.70 -8.38
N ALA A 127 13.07 3.55 -8.39
CA ALA A 127 14.33 3.27 -9.07
C ALA A 127 15.04 2.03 -8.49
N GLU A 128 15.12 1.93 -7.16
CA GLU A 128 15.77 0.80 -6.47
C GLU A 128 15.03 -0.52 -6.74
N LEU A 129 13.69 -0.51 -6.72
CA LEU A 129 12.89 -1.69 -7.05
C LEU A 129 12.97 -2.06 -8.52
N GLN A 130 13.11 -1.11 -9.44
CA GLN A 130 13.38 -1.41 -10.85
C GLN A 130 14.71 -2.14 -11.04
N GLU A 131 15.75 -1.74 -10.31
CA GLU A 131 17.04 -2.43 -10.36
C GLU A 131 16.94 -3.85 -9.78
N CYS A 132 16.30 -4.03 -8.62
CA CYS A 132 16.10 -5.35 -8.03
C CYS A 132 15.23 -6.23 -8.95
N ALA A 133 14.12 -5.70 -9.47
CA ALA A 133 13.21 -6.44 -10.34
C ALA A 133 13.92 -6.97 -11.58
N LYS A 134 14.77 -6.15 -12.23
CA LYS A 134 15.56 -6.58 -13.40
C LYS A 134 16.45 -7.80 -13.14
N MET A 135 16.94 -7.97 -11.91
CA MET A 135 17.78 -9.10 -11.52
C MET A 135 16.98 -10.37 -11.24
N ILE A 136 15.73 -10.23 -10.80
CA ILE A 136 14.86 -11.36 -10.43
C ILE A 136 14.02 -11.81 -11.61
N ASN A 137 13.33 -10.88 -12.25
CA ASN A 137 12.49 -11.08 -13.42
C ASN A 137 12.53 -9.81 -14.30
N PRO A 138 13.30 -9.82 -15.41
CA PRO A 138 13.50 -8.65 -16.28
C PRO A 138 12.22 -8.07 -16.89
N THR A 139 11.13 -8.85 -16.96
CA THR A 139 9.85 -8.42 -17.52
C THR A 139 8.86 -7.97 -16.44
N ALA A 140 9.22 -8.09 -15.15
CA ALA A 140 8.36 -7.71 -14.04
C ALA A 140 7.97 -6.21 -14.10
N PRO A 141 6.67 -5.91 -14.19
CA PRO A 141 6.19 -4.53 -14.13
C PRO A 141 6.49 -3.91 -12.76
N VAL A 142 7.08 -2.72 -12.78
CA VAL A 142 7.25 -1.86 -11.61
C VAL A 142 6.49 -0.55 -11.85
N PHE A 143 5.65 -0.15 -10.91
CA PHE A 143 4.90 1.10 -10.98
C PHE A 143 4.61 1.64 -9.57
N PHE A 144 4.00 2.81 -9.49
CA PHE A 144 3.52 3.36 -8.23
C PHE A 144 2.13 3.98 -8.39
N HIS A 145 1.43 4.12 -7.27
CA HIS A 145 0.15 4.81 -7.21
C HIS A 145 -0.09 5.42 -5.83
N ARG A 146 -1.12 6.27 -5.71
CA ARG A 146 -1.56 6.79 -4.41
C ARG A 146 -1.97 5.64 -3.50
N GLY A 147 -1.49 5.63 -2.26
CA GLY A 147 -1.73 4.55 -1.31
C GLY A 147 -3.22 4.32 -1.03
N CYS A 148 -4.00 5.40 -1.05
CA CYS A 148 -5.45 5.39 -0.87
C CYS A 148 -6.24 5.44 -2.18
N ALA A 149 -5.61 5.22 -3.35
CA ALA A 149 -6.26 5.29 -4.67
C ALA A 149 -7.62 4.57 -4.69
N GLU A 150 -7.63 3.30 -4.29
CA GLU A 150 -8.82 2.44 -4.26
C GLU A 150 -9.99 2.99 -3.45
N LEU A 151 -9.72 3.72 -2.36
CA LEU A 151 -10.78 4.24 -1.50
C LEU A 151 -11.49 5.43 -2.14
N TYR A 152 -10.72 6.33 -2.74
CA TYR A 152 -11.25 7.59 -3.29
C TYR A 152 -11.62 7.46 -4.77
N HIS A 153 -11.17 6.42 -5.47
CA HIS A 153 -11.36 6.27 -6.92
C HIS A 153 -12.82 6.33 -7.35
N ALA A 154 -13.73 5.73 -6.57
CA ALA A 154 -15.16 5.71 -6.88
C ALA A 154 -15.74 7.13 -7.06
N ILE A 155 -15.32 8.10 -6.24
CA ILE A 155 -15.87 9.46 -6.24
C ILE A 155 -14.97 10.49 -6.95
N LEU A 156 -13.64 10.29 -6.98
CA LEU A 156 -12.67 11.25 -7.53
C LEU A 156 -12.06 10.82 -8.88
N GLY A 157 -12.20 9.55 -9.27
CA GLY A 157 -11.63 9.00 -10.51
C GLY A 157 -10.11 8.77 -10.44
N ASP A 158 -9.42 8.91 -11.59
CA ASP A 158 -7.98 8.62 -11.71
C ASP A 158 -7.12 9.52 -10.81
N TRP A 159 -6.34 8.87 -9.93
CA TRP A 159 -5.45 9.52 -8.96
C TRP A 159 -4.37 10.40 -9.58
N ARG A 160 -3.99 10.12 -10.84
CA ARG A 160 -2.98 10.91 -11.56
C ARG A 160 -3.40 12.36 -11.78
N ARG A 161 -4.71 12.64 -11.71
CA ARG A 161 -5.29 13.96 -11.93
C ARG A 161 -5.68 14.67 -10.64
N TRP A 162 -5.50 14.04 -9.49
CA TRP A 162 -5.92 14.62 -8.22
C TRP A 162 -5.09 15.84 -7.87
N LYS A 163 -5.74 16.82 -7.26
CA LYS A 163 -5.13 17.95 -6.57
C LYS A 163 -5.29 17.78 -5.06
N ARG A 164 -4.60 18.61 -4.26
CA ARG A 164 -4.74 18.61 -2.79
C ARG A 164 -6.20 18.75 -2.34
N ARG A 165 -6.96 19.55 -3.08
CA ARG A 165 -8.41 19.70 -2.98
C ARG A 165 -9.00 19.28 -4.32
N GLU A 166 -9.78 18.20 -4.34
CA GLU A 166 -10.29 17.59 -5.56
C GLU A 166 -11.82 17.61 -5.55
N ALA A 167 -12.43 18.03 -6.67
CA ALA A 167 -13.87 18.01 -6.83
C ALA A 167 -14.40 16.58 -6.93
N ILE A 168 -15.55 16.32 -6.30
CA ILE A 168 -16.27 15.06 -6.46
C ILE A 168 -16.81 14.99 -7.89
N ARG A 169 -16.49 13.90 -8.60
CA ARG A 169 -16.89 13.68 -10.00
C ARG A 169 -18.09 12.76 -10.14
N LYS A 170 -18.28 11.88 -9.16
CA LYS A 170 -19.38 10.91 -9.10
C LYS A 170 -20.10 11.01 -7.74
N PRO A 171 -20.87 12.07 -7.51
CA PRO A 171 -21.60 12.23 -6.25
C PRO A 171 -22.57 11.08 -5.96
N GLU A 172 -23.07 10.40 -6.99
CA GLU A 172 -23.94 9.22 -6.89
C GLU A 172 -23.29 8.02 -6.19
N GLU A 173 -21.95 7.94 -6.15
CA GLU A 173 -21.20 6.86 -5.49
C GLU A 173 -20.96 7.12 -4.00
N ILE A 174 -21.29 8.34 -3.51
CA ILE A 174 -21.06 8.73 -2.11
C ILE A 174 -21.74 7.78 -1.11
N PRO A 175 -23.03 7.39 -1.26
CA PRO A 175 -23.69 6.53 -0.28
C PRO A 175 -22.99 5.18 -0.10
N ALA A 176 -22.58 4.55 -1.21
CA ALA A 176 -21.88 3.26 -1.18
C ALA A 176 -20.49 3.39 -0.55
N LEU A 177 -19.76 4.47 -0.85
CA LEU A 177 -18.47 4.76 -0.23
C LEU A 177 -18.60 5.02 1.27
N MET A 178 -19.60 5.79 1.70
CA MET A 178 -19.84 6.07 3.12
C MET A 178 -20.16 4.79 3.90
N ASP A 179 -20.99 3.90 3.35
CA ASP A 179 -21.27 2.61 3.99
C ASP A 179 -20.01 1.75 4.13
N ARG A 180 -19.19 1.68 3.07
CA ARG A 180 -17.89 0.99 3.10
C ARG A 180 -16.97 1.57 4.18
N ILE A 181 -16.87 2.90 4.29
CA ILE A 181 -16.05 3.56 5.30
C ILE A 181 -16.55 3.26 6.72
N ARG A 182 -17.86 3.32 6.94
CA ARG A 182 -18.48 3.00 8.23
C ARG A 182 -18.15 1.56 8.66
N LYS A 183 -18.31 0.58 7.77
CA LYS A 183 -17.94 -0.82 8.01
C LYS A 183 -16.45 -0.97 8.35
N MET A 184 -15.56 -0.24 7.66
CA MET A 184 -14.12 -0.26 7.94
C MET A 184 -13.73 0.36 9.29
N LEU A 185 -14.37 1.47 9.69
CA LEU A 185 -14.03 2.19 10.92
C LEU A 185 -14.64 1.54 12.17
N TYR A 186 -15.88 1.05 12.07
CA TYR A 186 -16.67 0.60 13.22
C TYR A 186 -16.85 -0.91 13.28
N TRP A 187 -16.22 -1.66 12.36
CA TRP A 187 -16.27 -3.14 12.32
C TRP A 187 -17.70 -3.70 12.26
N GLU A 188 -18.62 -2.95 11.64
CA GLU A 188 -19.95 -3.45 11.35
C GLU A 188 -19.84 -4.62 10.35
N LYS A 189 -20.33 -5.80 10.73
CA LYS A 189 -20.37 -6.96 9.84
C LYS A 189 -21.43 -6.74 8.74
N GLU A 190 -21.16 -7.30 7.57
CA GLU A 190 -22.13 -7.40 6.47
C GLU A 190 -23.43 -8.10 6.89
#